data_AF-A0A0V0QE53-F1
#
_entry.id   AF-A0A0V0QE53-F1
#
_cell.length_a   1.000
_cell.length_b   1.000
_cell.length_c   1.000
_cell.angle_alpha   90.00
_cell.angle_beta   90.00
_cell.angle_gamma   90.00
#
_symmetry.space_group_name_H-M   'P 1'
#
loop_
_entity.id
_entity.type
_entity.pdbx_description
1 polymer ?
#
loop_
_entity_poly.entity_id
_entity_poly.type
_entity_poly.pdbx_seq_one_letter_code
_entity_poly.pdbx_strand_id
1 'polypeptide(L)'
;MQDQSVQSNYIDDEIQHNNNNSQFSNISDYKFQNYEQNQESYDQQDHDDDKNVYKQQLFENFKQTGVLNNLKATLRKQLIDKLQSSKQTGQEKDEMQTEKFQKNRFFYERRLLGYMIADFLRKHNFNYTYSVLLPEMQLESENVLQKEEIIEALRITPNEYQELIEIDIDKDLSAMEIVMEVIRKIKCTVKKEIHVQTEFEEDRNYKQKLEDVENQALKNMNKIQNTSIKNYEEQFLKYKSEMDRRYQEQLQDEISRLRELEIAELRAHENAEFQMKLKKYKYEMDKLYEEKLKKLKERERTALELCKRRQQEIDRMSFEQRAQHRKAIDDLKQRELELKKHNCLEGEEIKKEREKIKQMEASLKIKMREYDQAKMTINTRIQQDINDRKKIMQKENDLERTSQGGSLLFKNQDEQQRREYRENLQMLETQRQYLTRDLEIKKY
;
A
#
# COMPACT_ATOMS: atom_id res chain seq x y z
N MET A 1 0.70 7.96 56.98
CA MET A 1 -0.16 6.89 56.43
C MET A 1 0.56 6.42 55.16
N GLN A 2 1.49 5.45 55.27
CA GLN A 2 1.24 3.98 55.25
C GLN A 2 0.62 3.56 53.90
N ASP A 3 1.10 2.60 53.11
CA ASP A 3 2.14 1.56 53.19
C ASP A 3 2.51 1.20 51.72
N GLN A 4 3.77 1.06 51.32
CA GLN A 4 4.54 -0.20 51.23
C GLN A 4 3.79 -1.44 50.74
N SER A 5 4.17 -1.97 49.58
CA SER A 5 4.51 -3.39 49.45
C SER A 5 5.39 -3.65 48.23
N VAL A 6 6.67 -3.87 48.54
CA VAL A 6 7.66 -4.57 47.72
C VAL A 6 7.33 -6.05 47.79
N GLN A 7 7.37 -6.77 46.67
CA GLN A 7 7.71 -8.19 46.66
C GLN A 7 8.71 -8.48 45.55
N SER A 8 9.94 -8.66 46.01
CA SER A 8 11.03 -9.41 45.40
C SER A 8 11.06 -10.78 46.08
N ASN A 9 11.28 -11.85 45.32
CA ASN A 9 11.90 -13.12 45.73
C ASN A 9 12.44 -13.78 44.44
N TYR A 10 13.75 -13.72 44.19
CA TYR A 10 14.80 -14.72 44.55
C TYR A 10 14.74 -15.98 43.65
N ILE A 11 15.69 -16.17 42.70
CA ILE A 11 16.97 -16.96 42.80
C ILE A 11 16.68 -18.46 42.51
N ASP A 12 17.35 -19.27 41.67
CA ASP A 12 18.69 -19.38 41.05
C ASP A 12 18.57 -20.40 39.87
N ASP A 13 19.31 -20.33 38.76
CA ASP A 13 20.54 -21.10 38.43
C ASP A 13 20.35 -21.86 37.10
N GLU A 14 21.13 -21.51 36.07
CA GLU A 14 22.03 -22.44 35.37
C GLU A 14 22.68 -21.73 34.17
N ILE A 15 23.93 -21.35 34.38
CA ILE A 15 24.88 -21.03 33.33
C ILE A 15 25.39 -22.37 32.78
N GLN A 16 24.98 -22.74 31.57
CA GLN A 16 25.81 -23.58 30.72
C GLN A 16 26.51 -22.71 29.68
N HIS A 17 27.84 -22.66 29.83
CA HIS A 17 28.75 -22.25 28.79
C HIS A 17 28.45 -23.01 27.49
N ASN A 18 28.17 -22.27 26.42
CA ASN A 18 28.57 -22.73 25.11
C ASN A 18 29.29 -21.61 24.37
N ASN A 19 30.62 -21.74 24.38
CA ASN A 19 31.54 -21.07 23.49
C ASN A 19 31.11 -21.33 22.05
N ASN A 20 30.66 -20.29 21.35
CA ASN A 20 30.79 -20.14 19.89
C ASN A 20 30.34 -18.73 19.50
N ASN A 21 31.18 -17.73 19.78
CA ASN A 21 31.01 -16.41 19.16
C ASN A 21 32.38 -15.80 18.86
N SER A 22 32.96 -16.22 17.74
CA SER A 22 34.04 -15.50 17.06
C SER A 22 33.83 -15.49 15.53
N GLN A 23 32.58 -15.54 15.06
CA GLN A 23 32.28 -15.37 13.62
C GLN A 23 31.06 -14.48 13.29
N PHE A 24 30.36 -13.90 14.27
CA PHE A 24 29.15 -13.11 13.97
C PHE A 24 29.33 -11.59 13.89
N SER A 25 30.53 -11.04 14.07
CA SER A 25 30.76 -9.59 13.97
C SER A 25 30.95 -9.05 12.55
N ASN A 26 30.88 -9.89 11.52
CA ASN A 26 31.05 -9.45 10.11
C ASN A 26 29.79 -9.64 9.25
N ILE A 27 28.64 -9.97 9.84
CA ILE A 27 27.38 -10.18 9.08
C ILE A 27 26.33 -9.07 9.34
N SER A 28 26.49 -8.25 10.38
CA SER A 28 25.56 -7.14 10.65
C SER A 28 25.79 -5.91 9.76
N ASP A 29 27.04 -5.63 9.37
CA ASP A 29 27.36 -4.45 8.56
C ASP A 29 27.04 -4.65 7.07
N TYR A 30 26.99 -5.90 6.59
CA TYR A 30 26.53 -6.23 5.23
C TYR A 30 25.00 -6.25 5.07
N LYS A 31 24.24 -6.23 6.17
CA LYS A 31 22.78 -6.11 6.12
C LYS A 31 22.33 -4.66 6.17
N PHE A 32 23.01 -3.77 6.89
CA PHE A 32 22.57 -2.36 6.97
C PHE A 32 22.76 -1.58 5.66
N GLN A 33 23.80 -1.87 4.86
CA GLN A 33 23.97 -1.22 3.55
C GLN A 33 23.02 -1.77 2.46
N ASN A 34 22.47 -2.97 2.63
CA ASN A 34 21.50 -3.55 1.71
C ASN A 34 20.04 -3.19 2.04
N TYR A 35 19.75 -2.61 3.21
CA TYR A 35 18.39 -2.14 3.51
C TYR A 35 18.12 -0.73 2.98
N GLU A 36 19.13 0.17 2.93
CA GLU A 36 18.95 1.51 2.36
C GLU A 36 18.85 1.51 0.82
N GLN A 37 19.62 0.65 0.14
CA GLN A 37 19.53 0.54 -1.33
C GLN A 37 18.33 -0.27 -1.83
N ASN A 38 17.75 -1.14 -0.99
CA ASN A 38 16.51 -1.85 -1.35
C ASN A 38 15.24 -1.06 -0.99
N GLN A 39 15.24 -0.19 0.03
CA GLN A 39 14.06 0.63 0.33
C GLN A 39 13.73 1.62 -0.79
N GLU A 40 14.72 2.24 -1.44
CA GLU A 40 14.46 3.12 -2.59
C GLU A 40 13.91 2.38 -3.83
N SER A 41 14.15 1.07 -3.95
CA SER A 41 13.66 0.25 -5.07
C SER A 41 12.29 -0.39 -4.80
N TYR A 42 11.92 -0.63 -3.55
CA TYR A 42 10.59 -1.14 -3.19
C TYR A 42 9.54 -0.01 -3.10
N ASP A 43 9.91 1.19 -2.64
CA ASP A 43 8.97 2.34 -2.58
C ASP A 43 8.61 2.90 -3.98
N GLN A 44 9.42 2.67 -5.00
CA GLN A 44 9.12 3.08 -6.38
C GLN A 44 8.25 2.07 -7.13
N GLN A 45 8.33 0.77 -6.78
CA GLN A 45 7.51 -0.27 -7.41
C GLN A 45 6.06 -0.27 -6.86
N ASP A 46 5.88 -0.12 -5.55
CA ASP A 46 4.54 -0.02 -4.95
C ASP A 46 3.79 1.25 -5.40
N HIS A 47 4.51 2.36 -5.63
CA HIS A 47 3.87 3.60 -6.11
C HIS A 47 3.41 3.54 -7.57
N ASP A 48 4.05 2.74 -8.41
CA ASP A 48 3.65 2.56 -9.81
C ASP A 48 2.56 1.50 -9.97
N ASP A 49 2.53 0.47 -9.12
CA ASP A 49 1.41 -0.47 -9.06
C ASP A 49 0.14 0.19 -8.49
N ASP A 50 0.24 1.04 -7.46
CA ASP A 50 -0.90 1.83 -6.98
C ASP A 50 -1.40 2.83 -8.03
N LYS A 51 -0.50 3.46 -8.81
CA LYS A 51 -0.91 4.31 -9.94
C LYS A 51 -1.59 3.51 -11.04
N ASN A 52 -1.15 2.29 -11.31
CA ASN A 52 -1.74 1.45 -12.35
C ASN A 52 -3.11 0.91 -11.91
N VAL A 53 -3.26 0.52 -10.64
CA VAL A 53 -4.54 0.14 -10.04
C VAL A 53 -5.49 1.34 -10.01
N TYR A 54 -5.02 2.53 -9.62
CA TYR A 54 -5.82 3.74 -9.65
C TYR A 54 -6.22 4.15 -11.07
N LYS A 55 -5.32 4.04 -12.06
CA LYS A 55 -5.65 4.27 -13.48
C LYS A 55 -6.67 3.27 -13.99
N GLN A 56 -6.58 2.00 -13.61
CA GLN A 56 -7.56 0.98 -13.98
C GLN A 56 -8.93 1.25 -13.32
N GLN A 57 -8.96 1.62 -12.05
CA GLN A 57 -10.19 2.00 -11.34
C GLN A 57 -10.79 3.30 -11.91
N LEU A 58 -9.96 4.27 -12.30
CA LEU A 58 -10.40 5.51 -12.94
C LEU A 58 -10.94 5.24 -14.35
N PHE A 59 -10.31 4.33 -15.10
CA PHE A 59 -10.77 3.92 -16.42
C PHE A 59 -12.08 3.14 -16.35
N GLU A 60 -12.23 2.23 -15.39
CA GLU A 60 -13.49 1.54 -15.09
C GLU A 60 -14.57 2.54 -14.65
N ASN A 61 -14.25 3.51 -13.79
CA ASN A 61 -15.18 4.58 -13.43
C ASN A 61 -15.57 5.46 -14.63
N PHE A 62 -14.63 5.83 -15.52
CA PHE A 62 -14.93 6.60 -16.74
C PHE A 62 -15.74 5.82 -17.77
N LYS A 63 -15.62 4.48 -17.76
CA LYS A 63 -16.42 3.57 -18.57
C LYS A 63 -17.82 3.40 -18.00
N GLN A 64 -17.96 3.24 -16.68
CA GLN A 64 -19.24 3.12 -15.97
C GLN A 64 -20.04 4.42 -15.97
N THR A 65 -19.37 5.58 -15.90
CA THR A 65 -20.00 6.92 -15.99
C THR A 65 -20.38 7.35 -17.41
N GLY A 66 -20.09 6.53 -18.43
CA GLY A 66 -20.46 6.82 -19.82
C GLY A 66 -19.66 7.96 -20.49
N VAL A 67 -18.71 8.57 -19.78
CA VAL A 67 -17.85 9.65 -20.28
C VAL A 67 -16.98 9.16 -21.45
N LEU A 68 -16.51 7.91 -21.40
CA LEU A 68 -15.75 7.31 -22.50
C LEU A 68 -16.59 7.17 -23.78
N ASN A 69 -17.89 6.85 -23.64
CA ASN A 69 -18.79 6.73 -24.79
C ASN A 69 -19.10 8.10 -25.39
N ASN A 70 -19.26 9.12 -24.54
CA ASN A 70 -19.38 10.51 -24.99
C ASN A 70 -18.11 10.99 -25.68
N LEU A 71 -16.93 10.71 -25.14
CA LEU A 71 -15.65 11.07 -25.76
C LEU A 71 -15.44 10.33 -27.09
N LYS A 72 -15.79 9.04 -27.17
CA LYS A 72 -15.77 8.29 -28.44
C LYS A 72 -16.77 8.85 -29.45
N ALA A 73 -17.94 9.28 -29.03
CA ALA A 73 -18.91 9.94 -29.90
C ALA A 73 -18.38 11.30 -30.39
N THR A 74 -17.77 12.10 -29.51
CA THR A 74 -17.14 13.38 -29.86
C THR A 74 -15.96 13.20 -30.81
N LEU A 75 -15.11 12.18 -30.58
CA LEU A 75 -13.99 11.84 -31.47
C LEU A 75 -14.49 11.32 -32.81
N ARG A 76 -15.55 10.50 -32.86
CA ARG A 76 -16.18 10.07 -34.11
C ARG A 76 -16.73 11.27 -34.87
N LYS A 77 -17.40 12.20 -34.19
CA LYS A 77 -17.91 13.45 -34.78
C LYS A 77 -16.76 14.29 -35.35
N GLN A 78 -15.69 14.51 -34.57
CA GLN A 78 -14.51 15.24 -35.04
C GLN A 78 -13.79 14.57 -36.22
N LEU A 79 -13.78 13.23 -36.28
CA LEU A 79 -13.17 12.49 -37.39
C LEU A 79 -14.04 12.54 -38.65
N ILE A 80 -15.37 12.48 -38.49
CA ILE A 80 -16.33 12.72 -39.57
C ILE A 80 -16.20 14.16 -40.08
N ASP A 81 -16.14 15.16 -39.20
CA ASP A 81 -15.98 16.57 -39.57
C ASP A 81 -14.64 16.79 -40.30
N LYS A 82 -13.56 16.14 -39.87
CA LYS A 82 -12.25 16.16 -40.57
C LYS A 82 -12.29 15.46 -41.93
N LEU A 83 -13.03 14.36 -42.07
CA LEU A 83 -13.21 13.68 -43.37
C LEU A 83 -14.14 14.46 -44.32
N GLN A 84 -15.13 15.17 -43.79
CA GLN A 84 -16.01 16.04 -44.58
C GLN A 84 -15.28 17.30 -45.05
N SER A 85 -14.48 17.91 -44.18
CA SER A 85 -13.62 19.04 -44.55
C SER A 85 -12.46 18.63 -45.47
N SER A 86 -11.94 17.39 -45.37
CA SER A 86 -10.94 16.88 -46.32
C SER A 86 -11.52 16.62 -47.72
N LYS A 87 -12.80 16.24 -47.83
CA LYS A 87 -13.49 16.15 -49.13
C LYS A 87 -13.75 17.53 -49.78
N GLN A 88 -13.79 18.60 -48.99
CA GLN A 88 -13.96 19.97 -49.49
C GLN A 88 -12.64 20.67 -49.86
N THR A 89 -11.49 20.15 -49.43
CA THR A 89 -10.18 20.80 -49.61
C THR A 89 -9.32 20.24 -50.73
N GLY A 90 -9.78 19.21 -51.44
CA GLY A 90 -9.02 18.59 -52.53
C GLY A 90 -9.86 18.32 -53.77
N GLN A 91 -10.33 19.38 -54.45
CA GLN A 91 -10.57 19.39 -55.91
C GLN A 91 -10.90 20.81 -56.39
N GLU A 92 -10.01 21.34 -57.23
CA GLU A 92 -10.23 22.24 -58.37
C GLU A 92 -10.98 23.56 -58.13
N LYS A 93 -10.21 24.65 -58.08
CA LYS A 93 -10.70 26.01 -57.83
C LYS A 93 -11.14 26.81 -59.06
N ASP A 94 -10.98 26.34 -60.30
CA ASP A 94 -11.15 27.24 -61.46
C ASP A 94 -12.25 26.88 -62.50
N GLU A 95 -13.03 25.80 -62.34
CA GLU A 95 -14.17 25.50 -63.25
C GLU A 95 -15.55 25.59 -62.57
N MET A 96 -15.60 25.89 -61.27
CA MET A 96 -16.73 25.56 -60.41
C MET A 96 -17.62 26.78 -60.03
N GLN A 97 -17.94 27.67 -60.98
CA GLN A 97 -18.95 28.72 -60.74
C GLN A 97 -20.26 28.43 -61.48
N THR A 98 -20.22 27.99 -62.75
CA THR A 98 -21.42 27.65 -63.52
C THR A 98 -22.08 26.34 -63.07
N GLU A 99 -21.31 25.32 -62.70
CA GLU A 99 -21.87 24.06 -62.18
C GLU A 99 -22.43 24.16 -60.75
N LYS A 100 -21.90 25.07 -59.91
CA LYS A 100 -22.43 25.29 -58.54
C LYS A 100 -23.83 25.84 -58.54
N PHE A 101 -24.17 26.76 -59.44
CA PHE A 101 -25.53 27.29 -59.53
C PHE A 101 -26.54 26.24 -59.99
N GLN A 102 -26.15 25.35 -60.91
CA GLN A 102 -27.00 24.25 -61.35
C GLN A 102 -27.13 23.17 -60.28
N LYS A 103 -26.02 22.73 -59.65
CA LYS A 103 -26.06 21.78 -58.51
C LYS A 103 -26.84 22.34 -57.33
N ASN A 104 -26.72 23.63 -57.02
CA ASN A 104 -27.50 24.27 -55.95
C ASN A 104 -28.97 24.39 -56.31
N ARG A 105 -29.32 24.60 -57.58
CA ARG A 105 -30.72 24.59 -58.05
C ARG A 105 -31.32 23.19 -57.90
N PHE A 106 -30.64 22.15 -58.39
CA PHE A 106 -31.11 20.76 -58.23
C PHE A 106 -31.12 20.31 -56.76
N PHE A 107 -30.21 20.81 -55.92
CA PHE A 107 -30.20 20.54 -54.48
C PHE A 107 -31.37 21.22 -53.78
N TYR A 108 -31.69 22.46 -54.13
CA TYR A 108 -32.85 23.18 -53.63
C TYR A 108 -34.16 22.56 -54.11
N GLU A 109 -34.28 22.22 -55.40
CA GLU A 109 -35.44 21.53 -55.98
C GLU A 109 -35.66 20.15 -55.36
N ARG A 110 -34.59 19.38 -55.11
CA ARG A 110 -34.68 18.08 -54.45
C ARG A 110 -35.07 18.21 -52.98
N ARG A 111 -34.59 19.24 -52.28
CA ARG A 111 -35.03 19.55 -50.90
C ARG A 111 -36.48 19.99 -50.88
N LEU A 112 -36.88 20.87 -51.79
CA LEU A 112 -38.27 21.33 -51.94
C LEU A 112 -39.22 20.16 -52.19
N LEU A 113 -38.86 19.24 -53.10
CA LEU A 113 -39.61 18.01 -53.33
C LEU A 113 -39.66 17.11 -52.08
N GLY A 114 -38.55 16.99 -51.37
CA GLY A 114 -38.48 16.27 -50.09
C GLY A 114 -39.42 16.87 -49.03
N TYR A 115 -39.49 18.20 -48.95
CA TYR A 115 -40.43 18.91 -48.07
C TYR A 115 -41.89 18.73 -48.52
N MET A 116 -42.18 18.73 -49.82
CA MET A 116 -43.53 18.43 -50.34
C MET A 116 -43.98 17.02 -49.98
N ILE A 117 -43.10 16.03 -50.10
CA ILE A 117 -43.39 14.64 -49.71
C ILE A 117 -43.54 14.53 -48.18
N ALA A 118 -42.72 15.25 -47.43
CA ALA A 118 -42.82 15.30 -45.97
C ALA A 118 -44.15 15.92 -45.50
N ASP A 119 -44.64 16.98 -46.15
CA ASP A 119 -45.96 17.57 -45.88
C ASP A 119 -47.09 16.58 -46.19
N PHE A 120 -47.02 15.89 -47.33
CA PHE A 120 -47.98 14.85 -47.70
C PHE A 120 -48.05 13.70 -46.68
N LEU A 121 -46.89 13.18 -46.26
CA LEU A 121 -46.82 12.09 -45.28
C LEU A 121 -47.31 12.51 -43.89
N ARG A 122 -47.08 13.77 -43.50
CA ARG A 122 -47.58 14.36 -42.25
C ARG A 122 -49.11 14.46 -42.28
N LYS A 123 -49.70 14.90 -43.39
CA LYS A 123 -51.16 15.05 -43.52
C LYS A 123 -51.91 13.72 -43.60
N HIS A 124 -51.33 12.70 -44.24
CA HIS A 124 -51.91 11.35 -44.29
C HIS A 124 -51.56 10.47 -43.07
N ASN A 125 -51.00 11.05 -41.99
CA ASN A 125 -50.68 10.37 -40.72
C ASN A 125 -49.70 9.18 -40.84
N PHE A 126 -48.78 9.19 -41.81
CA PHE A 126 -47.72 8.17 -41.94
C PHE A 126 -46.53 8.47 -41.04
N ASN A 127 -46.77 8.48 -39.72
CA ASN A 127 -45.80 8.92 -38.72
C ASN A 127 -44.48 8.12 -38.75
N TYR A 128 -44.54 6.80 -38.98
CA TYR A 128 -43.34 5.97 -39.05
C TYR A 128 -42.47 6.30 -40.26
N THR A 129 -43.08 6.38 -41.45
CA THR A 129 -42.38 6.72 -42.69
C THR A 129 -41.84 8.15 -42.65
N TYR A 130 -42.58 9.08 -42.05
CA TYR A 130 -42.13 10.45 -41.83
C TYR A 130 -40.88 10.53 -40.95
N SER A 131 -40.85 9.80 -39.84
CA SER A 131 -39.69 9.77 -38.92
C SER A 131 -38.44 9.13 -39.50
N VAL A 132 -38.57 8.22 -40.48
CA VAL A 132 -37.42 7.63 -41.19
C VAL A 132 -36.96 8.53 -42.34
N LEU A 133 -37.89 9.13 -43.09
CA LEU A 133 -37.57 9.96 -44.26
C LEU A 133 -36.83 11.25 -43.90
N LEU A 134 -37.18 11.87 -42.77
CA LEU A 134 -36.61 13.15 -42.34
C LEU A 134 -35.08 13.09 -42.12
N PRO A 135 -34.54 12.13 -41.34
CA PRO A 135 -33.08 11.96 -41.22
C PRO A 135 -32.43 11.43 -42.50
N GLU A 136 -33.09 10.59 -43.31
CA GLU A 136 -32.52 10.08 -44.57
C GLU A 136 -32.37 11.16 -45.65
N MET A 137 -33.28 12.14 -45.68
CA MET A 137 -33.22 13.29 -46.59
C MET A 137 -32.34 14.44 -46.05
N GLN A 138 -31.69 14.25 -44.90
CA GLN A 138 -30.89 15.28 -44.20
C GLN A 138 -31.68 16.56 -43.93
N LEU A 139 -32.99 16.43 -43.72
CA LEU A 139 -33.85 17.56 -43.38
C LEU A 139 -33.86 17.66 -41.86
N GLU A 140 -33.18 18.66 -41.31
CA GLU A 140 -33.19 18.91 -39.87
C GLU A 140 -34.62 19.23 -39.44
N SER A 141 -35.09 18.61 -38.35
CA SER A 141 -36.45 18.76 -37.81
C SER A 141 -36.82 20.20 -37.45
N GLU A 142 -35.83 21.10 -37.34
CA GLU A 142 -36.00 22.53 -37.07
C GLU A 142 -36.18 23.39 -38.34
N ASN A 143 -35.90 22.85 -39.53
CA ASN A 143 -35.94 23.56 -40.82
C ASN A 143 -36.95 22.91 -41.78
N VAL A 144 -38.17 22.63 -41.32
CA VAL A 144 -39.26 22.21 -42.20
C VAL A 144 -39.93 23.48 -42.74
N LEU A 145 -39.77 23.75 -44.03
CA LEU A 145 -40.44 24.86 -44.71
C LEU A 145 -41.96 24.76 -44.49
N GLN A 146 -42.58 25.86 -44.09
CA GLN A 146 -44.04 25.91 -43.91
C GLN A 146 -44.75 25.89 -45.27
N LYS A 147 -46.03 25.47 -45.30
CA LYS A 147 -46.79 25.29 -46.54
C LYS A 147 -46.81 26.56 -47.40
N GLU A 148 -46.81 27.73 -46.77
CA GLU A 148 -46.77 29.05 -47.37
C GLU A 148 -45.43 29.31 -48.07
N GLU A 149 -44.32 28.90 -47.46
CA GLU A 149 -42.96 29.07 -47.99
C GLU A 149 -42.72 28.14 -49.19
N ILE A 150 -43.34 26.96 -49.21
CA ILE A 150 -43.29 26.02 -50.35
C ILE A 150 -44.04 26.61 -51.55
N ILE A 151 -45.20 27.24 -51.33
CA ILE A 151 -46.01 27.88 -52.38
C ILE A 151 -45.28 29.09 -52.98
N GLU A 152 -44.63 29.90 -52.13
CA GLU A 152 -43.80 31.03 -52.56
C GLU A 152 -42.59 30.55 -53.38
N ALA A 153 -41.93 29.46 -52.95
CA ALA A 153 -40.80 28.87 -53.67
C ALA A 153 -41.19 28.32 -55.06
N LEU A 154 -42.43 27.83 -55.23
CA LEU A 154 -42.96 27.34 -56.51
C LEU A 154 -43.45 28.47 -57.43
N ARG A 155 -43.42 29.74 -57.00
CA ARG A 155 -43.87 30.91 -57.76
C ARG A 155 -45.32 30.82 -58.27
N ILE A 156 -46.20 30.14 -57.53
CA ILE A 156 -47.64 30.12 -57.84
C ILE A 156 -48.20 31.48 -57.42
N THR A 157 -48.90 32.18 -58.33
CA THR A 157 -49.42 33.50 -57.99
C THR A 157 -50.57 33.39 -56.98
N PRO A 158 -50.70 34.34 -56.02
CA PRO A 158 -51.76 34.27 -54.99
C PRO A 158 -53.18 34.17 -55.56
N ASN A 159 -53.40 34.71 -56.77
CA ASN A 159 -54.69 34.66 -57.47
C ASN A 159 -55.03 33.26 -58.00
N GLU A 160 -54.03 32.49 -58.47
CA GLU A 160 -54.24 31.11 -58.91
C GLU A 160 -54.53 30.21 -57.70
N TYR A 161 -53.89 30.45 -56.55
CA TYR A 161 -54.14 29.73 -55.31
C TYR A 161 -55.57 29.95 -54.77
N GLN A 162 -56.09 31.17 -54.86
CA GLN A 162 -57.45 31.51 -54.43
C GLN A 162 -58.53 30.85 -55.32
N GLU A 163 -58.34 30.78 -56.63
CA GLU A 163 -59.24 30.07 -57.55
C GLU A 163 -59.23 28.53 -57.38
N LEU A 164 -58.23 27.97 -56.68
CA LEU A 164 -58.15 26.54 -56.38
C LEU A 164 -58.82 26.17 -55.04
N ILE A 165 -58.85 27.09 -54.07
CA ILE A 165 -59.50 26.87 -52.77
C ILE A 165 -61.04 26.94 -52.88
N GLU A 166 -61.57 27.70 -53.83
CA GLU A 166 -63.03 27.79 -54.03
C GLU A 166 -63.70 26.48 -54.48
N ILE A 167 -62.92 25.47 -54.92
CA ILE A 167 -63.48 24.24 -55.51
C ILE A 167 -63.71 23.12 -54.48
N ASP A 168 -63.08 23.13 -53.29
CA ASP A 168 -63.33 22.09 -52.27
C ASP A 168 -63.00 22.59 -50.84
N ILE A 169 -64.01 23.13 -50.16
CA ILE A 169 -63.87 23.84 -48.87
C ILE A 169 -63.59 22.91 -47.66
N ASP A 170 -63.69 21.59 -47.80
CA ASP A 170 -63.63 20.67 -46.63
C ASP A 170 -62.38 19.76 -46.56
N LYS A 171 -61.34 19.99 -47.36
CA LYS A 171 -60.08 19.23 -47.24
C LYS A 171 -58.87 20.15 -47.17
N ASP A 172 -58.07 19.96 -46.13
CA ASP A 172 -56.81 20.65 -45.90
C ASP A 172 -55.74 20.06 -46.85
N LEU A 173 -55.81 20.38 -48.16
CA LEU A 173 -55.00 19.78 -49.24
C LEU A 173 -53.47 19.94 -48.99
N SER A 174 -52.69 18.90 -49.29
CA SER A 174 -51.22 18.94 -49.24
C SER A 174 -50.64 19.75 -50.42
N ALA A 175 -49.43 20.32 -50.25
CA ALA A 175 -48.71 21.04 -51.31
C ALA A 175 -48.58 20.22 -52.62
N MET A 176 -48.50 18.89 -52.52
CA MET A 176 -48.43 18.00 -53.69
C MET A 176 -49.76 17.90 -54.46
N GLU A 177 -50.90 17.99 -53.77
CA GLU A 177 -52.23 17.91 -54.38
C GLU A 177 -52.56 19.21 -55.15
N ILE A 178 -52.12 20.36 -54.62
CA ILE A 178 -52.26 21.68 -55.27
C ILE A 178 -51.50 21.71 -56.61
N VAL A 179 -50.26 21.20 -56.64
CA VAL A 179 -49.45 21.16 -57.87
C VAL A 179 -50.07 20.25 -58.93
N MET A 180 -50.65 19.11 -58.54
CA MET A 180 -51.32 18.19 -59.47
C MET A 180 -52.54 18.84 -60.14
N GLU A 181 -53.27 19.69 -59.42
CA GLU A 181 -54.47 20.34 -59.94
C GLU A 181 -54.13 21.52 -60.86
N VAL A 182 -53.05 22.26 -60.59
CA VAL A 182 -52.50 23.28 -61.50
C VAL A 182 -52.08 22.66 -62.84
N ILE A 183 -51.41 21.49 -62.82
CA ILE A 183 -51.01 20.77 -64.03
C ILE A 183 -52.24 20.28 -64.84
N ARG A 184 -53.35 19.93 -64.17
CA ARG A 184 -54.62 19.58 -64.83
C ARG A 184 -55.23 20.74 -65.61
N LYS A 185 -55.25 21.95 -65.02
CA LYS A 185 -55.82 23.15 -65.66
C LYS A 185 -54.99 23.60 -66.89
N ILE A 186 -53.66 23.58 -66.83
CA ILE A 186 -52.78 23.97 -67.95
C ILE A 186 -53.00 23.09 -69.19
N LYS A 187 -53.33 21.79 -69.01
CA LYS A 187 -53.66 20.91 -70.14
C LYS A 187 -55.00 21.24 -70.83
N CYS A 188 -55.89 22.00 -70.20
CA CYS A 188 -57.22 22.31 -70.75
C CYS A 188 -57.28 23.62 -71.57
N THR A 189 -56.31 24.52 -71.46
CA THR A 189 -56.35 25.87 -72.05
C THR A 189 -55.85 26.01 -73.49
N VAL A 190 -55.40 24.92 -74.15
CA VAL A 190 -54.71 24.97 -75.46
C VAL A 190 -55.66 25.10 -76.69
N LYS A 191 -56.92 25.56 -76.53
CA LYS A 191 -57.83 25.72 -77.67
C LYS A 191 -58.69 26.99 -77.57
N LYS A 192 -58.18 28.13 -78.06
CA LYS A 192 -59.03 29.27 -78.50
C LYS A 192 -58.25 30.14 -79.50
N GLU A 193 -58.67 30.11 -80.76
CA GLU A 193 -58.22 31.02 -81.83
C GLU A 193 -59.04 32.32 -81.80
N ILE A 194 -58.41 33.46 -82.11
CA ILE A 194 -59.01 34.80 -82.10
C ILE A 194 -59.05 35.33 -83.54
N HIS A 195 -60.20 35.82 -84.01
CA HIS A 195 -60.38 36.50 -85.30
C HIS A 195 -60.49 38.03 -85.11
N VAL A 196 -59.99 38.80 -86.10
CA VAL A 196 -60.01 40.28 -86.15
C VAL A 196 -60.83 40.74 -87.36
N GLN A 197 -61.66 41.78 -87.20
CA GLN A 197 -62.46 42.41 -88.25
C GLN A 197 -62.19 43.93 -88.27
N THR A 198 -62.03 44.53 -89.46
CA THR A 198 -61.83 45.98 -89.68
C THR A 198 -62.93 46.53 -90.58
N GLU A 199 -63.60 47.61 -90.17
CA GLU A 199 -64.45 48.43 -91.05
C GLU A 199 -63.84 49.82 -91.25
N PHE A 200 -64.01 50.32 -92.48
CA PHE A 200 -63.51 51.58 -93.03
C PHE A 200 -64.47 52.74 -92.73
N GLU A 201 -63.94 53.93 -92.41
CA GLU A 201 -64.68 55.20 -92.38
C GLU A 201 -64.03 56.23 -93.32
N GLU A 202 -64.84 56.87 -94.16
CA GLU A 202 -64.45 58.00 -95.02
C GLU A 202 -65.05 59.34 -94.52
N ASP A 203 -64.42 60.42 -94.99
CA ASP A 203 -64.76 61.86 -94.91
C ASP A 203 -64.26 62.70 -93.71
N ARG A 204 -63.06 63.29 -93.89
CA ARG A 204 -62.65 64.55 -93.22
C ARG A 204 -62.01 65.54 -94.20
N ASN A 205 -62.35 66.82 -94.02
CA ASN A 205 -61.89 67.98 -94.79
C ASN A 205 -60.35 68.11 -94.79
N TYR A 206 -59.73 68.10 -95.97
CA TYR A 206 -58.28 68.04 -96.17
C TYR A 206 -57.49 69.17 -95.48
N LYS A 207 -58.08 70.36 -95.32
CA LYS A 207 -57.40 71.49 -94.66
C LYS A 207 -57.19 71.25 -93.16
N GLN A 208 -58.19 70.65 -92.51
CA GLN A 208 -58.13 70.27 -91.10
C GLN A 208 -57.20 69.07 -90.91
N LYS A 209 -57.17 68.13 -91.87
CA LYS A 209 -56.20 67.03 -91.89
C LYS A 209 -54.76 67.54 -92.01
N LEU A 210 -54.52 68.62 -92.75
CA LEU A 210 -53.18 69.20 -92.90
C LEU A 210 -52.75 69.95 -91.62
N GLU A 211 -53.64 70.72 -91.01
CA GLU A 211 -53.38 71.40 -89.73
C GLU A 211 -53.24 70.42 -88.56
N ASP A 212 -53.99 69.32 -88.57
CA ASP A 212 -53.82 68.21 -87.63
C ASP A 212 -52.48 67.51 -87.85
N VAL A 213 -52.06 67.27 -89.10
CA VAL A 213 -50.75 66.69 -89.42
C VAL A 213 -49.61 67.63 -88.99
N GLU A 214 -49.74 68.94 -89.20
CA GLU A 214 -48.74 69.93 -88.81
C GLU A 214 -48.65 70.06 -87.28
N ASN A 215 -49.78 70.13 -86.59
CA ASN A 215 -49.85 70.11 -85.12
C ASN A 215 -49.34 68.79 -84.54
N GLN A 216 -49.59 67.67 -85.20
CA GLN A 216 -49.10 66.36 -84.79
C GLN A 216 -47.60 66.23 -85.05
N ALA A 217 -47.08 66.82 -86.13
CA ALA A 217 -45.65 66.92 -86.39
C ALA A 217 -44.93 67.81 -85.35
N LEU A 218 -45.49 68.96 -84.99
CA LEU A 218 -44.98 69.83 -83.93
C LEU A 218 -45.02 69.16 -82.56
N LYS A 219 -46.11 68.46 -82.23
CA LYS A 219 -46.21 67.65 -81.00
C LYS A 219 -45.21 66.50 -81.01
N ASN A 220 -44.99 65.84 -82.15
CA ASN A 220 -44.03 64.76 -82.28
C ASN A 220 -42.59 65.28 -82.17
N MET A 221 -42.24 66.41 -82.79
CA MET A 221 -40.93 67.05 -82.61
C MET A 221 -40.67 67.45 -81.16
N ASN A 222 -41.64 68.10 -80.50
CA ASN A 222 -41.52 68.46 -79.09
C ASN A 222 -41.46 67.23 -78.18
N LYS A 223 -42.20 66.16 -78.50
CA LYS A 223 -42.10 64.88 -77.80
C LYS A 223 -40.72 64.27 -77.98
N ILE A 224 -40.20 64.22 -79.21
CA ILE A 224 -38.87 63.65 -79.52
C ILE A 224 -37.77 64.42 -78.78
N GLN A 225 -37.80 65.76 -78.82
CA GLN A 225 -36.87 66.61 -78.05
C GLN A 225 -37.01 66.38 -76.54
N ASN A 226 -38.24 66.40 -76.00
CA ASN A 226 -38.44 66.17 -74.56
C ASN A 226 -38.08 64.74 -74.13
N THR A 227 -38.30 63.72 -74.95
CA THR A 227 -37.85 62.35 -74.65
C THR A 227 -36.34 62.24 -74.71
N SER A 228 -35.69 62.93 -75.66
CA SER A 228 -34.23 62.96 -75.74
C SER A 228 -33.61 63.63 -74.51
N ILE A 229 -34.12 64.81 -74.11
CA ILE A 229 -33.66 65.54 -72.92
C ILE A 229 -33.90 64.70 -71.66
N LYS A 230 -35.10 64.12 -71.49
CA LYS A 230 -35.41 63.27 -70.33
C LYS A 230 -34.53 62.02 -70.27
N ASN A 231 -34.21 61.40 -71.40
CA ASN A 231 -33.31 60.24 -71.42
C ASN A 231 -31.90 60.62 -70.96
N TYR A 232 -31.38 61.79 -71.38
CA TYR A 232 -30.09 62.28 -70.90
C TYR A 232 -30.13 62.65 -69.42
N GLU A 233 -31.18 63.34 -68.95
CA GLU A 233 -31.37 63.64 -67.52
C GLU A 233 -31.42 62.37 -66.66
N GLU A 234 -32.14 61.34 -67.12
CA GLU A 234 -32.23 60.05 -66.43
C GLU A 234 -30.87 59.34 -66.40
N GLN A 235 -30.10 59.40 -67.49
CA GLN A 235 -28.75 58.83 -67.54
C GLN A 235 -27.77 59.58 -66.62
N PHE A 236 -27.86 60.91 -66.56
CA PHE A 236 -27.07 61.73 -65.63
C PHE A 236 -27.44 61.45 -64.17
N LEU A 237 -28.73 61.29 -63.87
CA LEU A 237 -29.19 60.98 -62.52
C LEU A 237 -28.74 59.56 -62.10
N LYS A 238 -28.81 58.59 -63.01
CA LYS A 238 -28.28 57.24 -62.78
C LYS A 238 -26.77 57.26 -62.52
N TYR A 239 -26.01 57.98 -63.34
CA TYR A 239 -24.56 58.11 -63.16
C TYR A 239 -24.22 58.77 -61.82
N LYS A 240 -24.91 59.86 -61.46
CA LYS A 240 -24.75 60.52 -60.16
C LYS A 240 -25.08 59.57 -59.01
N SER A 241 -26.23 58.90 -59.07
CA SER A 241 -26.64 57.94 -58.04
C SER A 241 -25.66 56.76 -57.93
N GLU A 242 -25.07 56.32 -59.03
CA GLU A 242 -24.07 55.26 -59.02
C GLU A 242 -22.75 55.72 -58.41
N MET A 243 -22.30 56.94 -58.71
CA MET A 243 -21.11 57.54 -58.09
C MET A 243 -21.31 57.75 -56.59
N ASP A 244 -22.46 58.31 -56.18
CA ASP A 244 -22.82 58.50 -54.77
C ASP A 244 -22.88 57.15 -54.04
N ARG A 245 -23.47 56.12 -54.67
CA ARG A 245 -23.50 54.76 -54.12
C ARG A 245 -22.10 54.19 -53.92
N ARG A 246 -21.21 54.27 -54.93
CA ARG A 246 -19.83 53.79 -54.83
C ARG A 246 -19.05 54.52 -53.72
N TYR A 247 -19.27 55.82 -53.58
CA TYR A 247 -18.64 56.60 -52.52
C TYR A 247 -19.14 56.18 -51.13
N GLN A 248 -20.45 55.96 -50.98
CA GLN A 248 -21.02 55.44 -49.73
C GLN A 248 -20.52 54.03 -49.40
N GLU A 249 -20.39 53.16 -50.39
CA GLU A 249 -19.81 51.81 -50.21
C GLU A 249 -18.36 51.90 -49.72
N GLN A 250 -17.52 52.70 -50.38
CA GLN A 250 -16.12 52.91 -49.94
C GLN A 250 -16.02 53.49 -48.53
N LEU A 251 -16.91 54.43 -48.18
CA LEU A 251 -16.96 55.01 -46.85
C LEU A 251 -17.39 53.96 -45.81
N GLN A 252 -18.39 53.13 -46.11
CA GLN A 252 -18.82 52.04 -45.23
C GLN A 252 -17.74 50.98 -45.04
N ASP A 253 -17.00 50.65 -46.09
CA ASP A 253 -15.87 49.73 -46.02
C ASP A 253 -14.76 50.27 -45.12
N GLU A 254 -14.38 51.54 -45.28
CA GLU A 254 -13.35 52.15 -44.45
C GLU A 254 -13.80 52.30 -42.98
N ILE A 255 -15.07 52.65 -42.74
CA ILE A 255 -15.64 52.67 -41.38
C ILE A 255 -15.63 51.26 -40.76
N SER A 256 -15.97 50.23 -41.54
CA SER A 256 -15.97 48.84 -41.05
C SER A 256 -14.56 48.39 -40.71
N ARG A 257 -13.58 48.71 -41.55
CA ARG A 257 -12.16 48.45 -41.31
C ARG A 257 -11.66 49.15 -40.04
N LEU A 258 -11.98 50.43 -39.85
CA LEU A 258 -11.59 51.17 -38.65
C LEU A 258 -12.21 50.58 -37.38
N ARG A 259 -13.49 50.19 -37.43
CA ARG A 259 -14.15 49.49 -36.31
C ARG A 259 -13.51 48.15 -36.00
N GLU A 260 -13.16 47.38 -37.03
CA GLU A 260 -12.46 46.09 -36.84
C GLU A 260 -11.09 46.28 -36.21
N LEU A 261 -10.33 47.29 -36.62
CA LEU A 261 -9.04 47.63 -36.02
C LEU A 261 -9.20 48.06 -34.56
N GLU A 262 -10.16 48.93 -34.25
CA GLU A 262 -10.41 49.38 -32.88
C GLU A 262 -10.86 48.22 -31.98
N ILE A 263 -11.76 47.35 -32.47
CA ILE A 263 -12.17 46.14 -31.73
C ILE A 263 -10.99 45.19 -31.53
N ALA A 264 -10.13 45.01 -32.54
CA ALA A 264 -8.95 44.16 -32.41
C ALA A 264 -7.96 44.73 -31.39
N GLU A 265 -7.76 46.05 -31.37
CA GLU A 265 -6.91 46.74 -30.42
C GLU A 265 -7.45 46.62 -28.98
N LEU A 266 -8.75 46.86 -28.78
CA LEU A 266 -9.41 46.67 -27.49
C LEU A 266 -9.27 45.24 -26.97
N ARG A 267 -9.52 44.23 -27.83
CA ARG A 267 -9.33 42.82 -27.47
C ARG A 267 -7.88 42.50 -27.12
N ALA A 268 -6.92 43.05 -27.87
CA ALA A 268 -5.50 42.84 -27.60
C ALA A 268 -5.09 43.47 -26.25
N HIS A 269 -5.55 44.68 -25.97
CA HIS A 269 -5.32 45.37 -24.71
C HIS A 269 -5.94 44.62 -23.52
N GLU A 270 -7.22 44.23 -23.63
CA GLU A 270 -7.89 43.42 -22.59
C GLU A 270 -7.17 42.09 -22.35
N ASN A 271 -6.78 41.38 -23.41
CA ASN A 271 -6.02 40.14 -23.29
C ASN A 271 -4.66 40.36 -22.61
N ALA A 272 -3.95 41.44 -22.91
CA ALA A 272 -2.69 41.78 -22.27
C ALA A 272 -2.88 42.06 -20.76
N GLU A 273 -3.92 42.81 -20.40
CA GLU A 273 -4.31 43.07 -19.02
C GLU A 273 -4.64 41.78 -18.26
N PHE A 274 -5.45 40.89 -18.85
CA PHE A 274 -5.77 39.59 -18.25
C PHE A 274 -4.54 38.71 -18.09
N GLN A 275 -3.65 38.68 -19.08
CA GLN A 275 -2.39 37.96 -18.97
C GLN A 275 -1.50 38.54 -17.87
N MET A 276 -1.45 39.86 -17.71
CA MET A 276 -0.69 40.50 -16.63
C MET A 276 -1.26 40.12 -15.25
N LYS A 277 -2.58 40.19 -15.09
CA LYS A 277 -3.26 39.77 -13.86
C LYS A 277 -3.00 38.29 -13.55
N LEU A 278 -3.10 37.42 -14.57
CA LEU A 278 -2.81 35.99 -14.42
C LEU A 278 -1.36 35.75 -13.99
N LYS A 279 -0.40 36.47 -14.58
CA LYS A 279 1.02 36.39 -14.19
C LYS A 279 1.23 36.85 -12.75
N LYS A 280 0.58 37.94 -12.32
CA LYS A 280 0.62 38.42 -10.93
C LYS A 280 0.08 37.37 -9.96
N TYR A 281 -1.09 36.80 -10.25
CA TYR A 281 -1.67 35.74 -9.41
C TYR A 281 -0.76 34.51 -9.33
N LYS A 282 -0.17 34.07 -10.45
CA LYS A 282 0.79 32.97 -10.45
C LYS A 282 2.00 33.29 -9.57
N TYR A 283 2.59 34.47 -9.73
CA TYR A 283 3.72 34.92 -8.91
C TYR A 283 3.38 34.95 -7.41
N GLU A 284 2.22 35.48 -7.05
CA GLU A 284 1.77 35.52 -5.65
C GLU A 284 1.56 34.12 -5.08
N MET A 285 0.95 33.20 -5.85
CA MET A 285 0.78 31.81 -5.43
C MET A 285 2.13 31.10 -5.27
N ASP A 286 3.02 31.24 -6.24
CA ASP A 286 4.37 30.64 -6.18
C ASP A 286 5.14 31.15 -4.96
N LYS A 287 5.08 32.46 -4.69
CA LYS A 287 5.68 33.07 -3.50
C LYS A 287 5.09 32.50 -2.20
N LEU A 288 3.75 32.35 -2.11
CA LEU A 288 3.10 31.75 -0.94
C LEU A 288 3.53 30.30 -0.74
N TYR A 289 3.65 29.52 -1.82
CA TYR A 289 4.13 28.14 -1.76
C TYR A 289 5.59 28.07 -1.32
N GLU A 290 6.46 28.92 -1.86
CA GLU A 290 7.85 29.02 -1.43
C GLU A 290 7.99 29.37 0.05
N GLU A 291 7.20 30.33 0.55
CA GLU A 291 7.20 30.69 1.97
C GLU A 291 6.70 29.55 2.85
N LYS A 292 5.64 28.84 2.43
CA LYS A 292 5.14 27.66 3.15
C LYS A 292 6.18 26.54 3.19
N LEU A 293 6.87 26.32 2.08
CA LEU A 293 7.93 25.31 1.96
C LEU A 293 9.14 25.68 2.83
N LYS A 294 9.54 26.96 2.87
CA LYS A 294 10.59 27.45 3.79
C LYS A 294 10.22 27.20 5.25
N LYS A 295 9.01 27.57 5.67
CA LYS A 295 8.52 27.34 7.04
C LYS A 295 8.48 25.85 7.40
N LEU A 296 8.11 24.97 6.47
CA LEU A 296 8.13 23.52 6.70
C LEU A 296 9.56 23.00 6.84
N LYS A 297 10.48 23.39 5.95
CA LYS A 297 11.90 23.02 6.05
C LYS A 297 12.56 23.52 7.33
N GLU A 298 12.22 24.72 7.79
CA GLU A 298 12.70 25.25 9.07
C GLU A 298 12.19 24.42 10.24
N ARG A 299 10.90 24.09 10.28
CA ARG A 299 10.33 23.20 11.31
C ARG A 299 10.99 21.83 11.31
N GLU A 300 11.16 21.23 10.14
CA GLU A 300 11.84 19.95 9.98
C GLU A 300 13.28 20.01 10.51
N ARG A 301 14.04 21.04 10.13
CA ARG A 301 15.41 21.25 10.65
C ARG A 301 15.43 21.37 12.17
N THR A 302 14.55 22.16 12.76
CA THR A 302 14.50 22.31 14.23
C THR A 302 14.13 21.00 14.93
N ALA A 303 13.22 20.20 14.35
CA ALA A 303 12.85 18.90 14.89
C ALA A 303 14.02 17.90 14.79
N LEU A 304 14.73 17.88 13.65
CA LEU A 304 15.91 17.05 13.45
C LEU A 304 17.04 17.42 14.41
N GLU A 305 17.30 18.71 14.62
CA GLU A 305 18.29 19.18 15.59
C GLU A 305 17.95 18.75 17.02
N LEU A 306 16.68 18.85 17.41
CA LEU A 306 16.21 18.39 18.71
C LEU A 306 16.39 16.88 18.88
N CYS A 307 16.00 16.10 17.87
CA CYS A 307 16.18 14.64 17.86
C CYS A 307 17.67 14.28 17.95
N LYS A 308 18.53 14.94 17.17
CA LYS A 308 19.98 14.73 17.20
C LYS A 308 20.58 15.03 18.57
N ARG A 309 20.18 16.14 19.20
CA ARG A 309 20.64 16.49 20.56
C ARG A 309 20.20 15.44 21.58
N ARG A 310 18.93 15.01 21.52
CA ARG A 310 18.40 13.97 22.41
C ARG A 310 19.13 12.64 22.23
N GLN A 311 19.44 12.26 20.99
CA GLN A 311 20.21 11.07 20.70
C GLN A 311 21.62 11.15 21.29
N GLN A 312 22.32 12.28 21.11
CA GLN A 312 23.63 12.52 21.70
C GLN A 312 23.61 12.44 23.24
N GLU A 313 22.55 12.95 23.87
CA GLU A 313 22.37 12.86 25.33
C GLU A 313 22.16 11.41 25.78
N ILE A 314 21.33 10.63 25.07
CA ILE A 314 21.12 9.20 25.35
C ILE A 314 22.42 8.41 25.19
N ASP A 315 23.17 8.64 24.10
CA ASP A 315 24.43 7.97 23.83
C ASP A 315 25.48 8.29 24.90
N ARG A 316 25.53 9.56 25.34
CA ARG A 316 26.39 10.01 26.44
C ARG A 316 26.01 9.30 27.75
N MET A 317 24.73 9.30 28.12
CA MET A 317 24.27 8.61 29.34
C MET A 317 24.56 7.11 29.27
N SER A 318 24.33 6.47 28.13
CA SER A 318 24.65 5.06 27.90
C SER A 318 26.16 4.78 28.02
N PHE A 319 26.99 5.68 27.51
CA PHE A 319 28.44 5.57 27.64
C PHE A 319 28.88 5.73 29.10
N GLU A 320 28.35 6.71 29.81
CA GLU A 320 28.63 6.95 31.24
C GLU A 320 28.21 5.75 32.10
N GLN A 321 27.01 5.20 31.89
CA GLN A 321 26.53 3.99 32.57
C GLN A 321 27.46 2.80 32.29
N ARG A 322 27.81 2.56 31.02
CA ARG A 322 28.76 1.49 30.66
C ARG A 322 30.13 1.68 31.32
N ALA A 323 30.61 2.91 31.42
CA ALA A 323 31.87 3.22 32.10
C ALA A 323 31.78 2.96 33.62
N GLN A 324 30.67 3.35 34.26
CA GLN A 324 30.42 3.07 35.68
C GLN A 324 30.36 1.57 35.95
N HIS A 325 29.66 0.79 35.11
CA HIS A 325 29.60 -0.67 35.24
C HIS A 325 30.99 -1.31 35.09
N ARG A 326 31.79 -0.87 34.12
CA ARG A 326 33.18 -1.35 33.98
C ARG A 326 34.00 -1.08 35.23
N LYS A 327 33.93 0.15 35.77
CA LYS A 327 34.62 0.50 37.01
C LYS A 327 34.16 -0.38 38.18
N ALA A 328 32.85 -0.58 38.36
CA ALA A 328 32.33 -1.44 39.41
C ALA A 328 32.79 -2.90 39.29
N ILE A 329 32.86 -3.43 38.05
CA ILE A 329 33.41 -4.77 37.78
C ILE A 329 34.89 -4.83 38.17
N ASP A 330 35.68 -3.82 37.82
CA ASP A 330 37.10 -3.79 38.15
C ASP A 330 37.33 -3.66 39.68
N ASP A 331 36.53 -2.86 40.37
CA ASP A 331 36.54 -2.75 41.83
C ASP A 331 36.18 -4.10 42.50
N LEU A 332 35.18 -4.82 41.97
CA LEU A 332 34.81 -6.15 42.46
C LEU A 332 35.93 -7.17 42.22
N LYS A 333 36.55 -7.16 41.05
CA LYS A 333 37.71 -8.03 40.76
C LYS A 333 38.86 -7.76 41.72
N GLN A 334 39.13 -6.50 42.07
CA GLN A 334 40.14 -6.16 43.07
C GLN A 334 39.81 -6.73 44.45
N ARG A 335 38.57 -6.54 44.92
CA ARG A 335 38.10 -7.11 46.20
C ARG A 335 38.16 -8.64 46.21
N GLU A 336 37.77 -9.31 45.12
CA GLU A 336 37.90 -10.76 44.99
C GLU A 336 39.36 -11.21 45.10
N LEU A 337 40.28 -10.44 44.51
CA LEU A 337 41.72 -10.71 44.58
C LEU A 337 42.24 -10.56 46.02
N GLU A 338 41.82 -9.52 46.73
CA GLU A 338 42.15 -9.30 48.15
C GLU A 338 41.58 -10.42 49.04
N LEU A 339 40.31 -10.80 48.85
CA LEU A 339 39.68 -11.89 49.57
C LEU A 339 40.37 -13.23 49.29
N LYS A 340 40.74 -13.51 48.03
CA LYS A 340 41.51 -14.73 47.69
C LYS A 340 42.87 -14.75 48.40
N LYS A 341 43.56 -13.61 48.49
CA LYS A 341 44.81 -13.50 49.25
C LYS A 341 44.59 -13.75 50.74
N HIS A 342 43.57 -13.11 51.33
CA HIS A 342 43.22 -13.29 52.73
C HIS A 342 42.88 -14.75 53.05
N ASN A 343 42.00 -15.38 52.26
CA ASN A 343 41.61 -16.78 52.44
C ASN A 343 42.80 -17.75 52.25
N CYS A 344 43.78 -17.41 51.41
CA CYS A 344 45.01 -18.20 51.27
C CYS A 344 45.83 -18.14 52.56
N LEU A 345 46.04 -16.93 53.10
CA LEU A 345 46.78 -16.73 54.35
C LEU A 345 46.08 -17.40 55.54
N GLU A 346 44.77 -17.19 55.69
CA GLU A 346 43.96 -17.82 56.72
C GLU A 346 43.97 -19.36 56.58
N GLY A 347 43.89 -19.87 55.34
CA GLY A 347 44.03 -21.29 55.05
C GLY A 347 45.39 -21.85 55.45
N GLU A 348 46.48 -21.11 55.25
CA GLU A 348 47.81 -21.49 55.73
C GLU A 348 47.93 -21.43 57.25
N GLU A 349 47.33 -20.44 57.91
CA GLU A 349 47.28 -20.33 59.37
C GLU A 349 46.53 -21.52 59.98
N ILE A 350 45.34 -21.84 59.47
CA ILE A 350 44.57 -23.02 59.90
C ILE A 350 45.37 -24.30 59.68
N LYS A 351 46.14 -24.43 58.58
CA LYS A 351 47.02 -25.59 58.36
C LYS A 351 48.10 -25.68 59.43
N LYS A 352 48.79 -24.58 59.73
CA LYS A 352 49.81 -24.52 60.79
C LYS A 352 49.22 -24.86 62.16
N GLU A 353 48.03 -24.38 62.47
CA GLU A 353 47.33 -24.72 63.71
C GLU A 353 46.94 -26.21 63.77
N ARG A 354 46.39 -26.76 62.68
CA ARG A 354 46.10 -28.20 62.57
C ARG A 354 47.37 -29.04 62.74
N GLU A 355 48.50 -28.61 62.19
CA GLU A 355 49.79 -29.29 62.38
C GLU A 355 50.26 -29.24 63.84
N LYS A 356 50.15 -28.09 64.51
CA LYS A 356 50.44 -27.97 65.95
C LYS A 356 49.54 -28.88 66.79
N ILE A 357 48.24 -28.92 66.51
CA ILE A 357 47.30 -29.82 67.20
C ILE A 357 47.69 -31.27 66.96
N LYS A 358 47.99 -31.67 65.71
CA LYS A 358 48.46 -33.03 65.39
C LYS A 358 49.76 -33.38 66.11
N GLN A 359 50.72 -32.47 66.19
CA GLN A 359 51.96 -32.66 66.95
C GLN A 359 51.67 -32.83 68.44
N MET A 360 50.77 -32.01 69.00
CA MET A 360 50.34 -32.14 70.39
C MET A 360 49.64 -33.48 70.65
N GLU A 361 48.71 -33.88 69.79
CA GLU A 361 48.04 -35.19 69.84
C GLU A 361 49.04 -36.34 69.74
N ALA A 362 50.04 -36.26 68.87
CA ALA A 362 51.09 -37.28 68.76
C ALA A 362 51.92 -37.35 70.05
N SER A 363 52.29 -36.20 70.63
CA SER A 363 53.01 -36.14 71.90
C SER A 363 52.19 -36.73 73.06
N LEU A 364 50.87 -36.46 73.09
CA LEU A 364 49.96 -37.04 74.07
C LEU A 364 49.80 -38.54 73.86
N LYS A 365 49.68 -39.02 72.62
CA LYS A 365 49.65 -40.46 72.31
C LYS A 365 50.91 -41.18 72.77
N ILE A 366 52.09 -40.56 72.61
CA ILE A 366 53.35 -41.12 73.12
C ILE A 366 53.31 -41.19 74.65
N LYS A 367 52.95 -40.09 75.32
CA LYS A 367 52.82 -40.07 76.79
C LYS A 367 51.78 -41.07 77.31
N MET A 368 50.67 -41.27 76.60
CA MET A 368 49.67 -42.29 76.94
C MET A 368 50.27 -43.70 76.83
N ARG A 369 51.03 -44.00 75.76
CA ARG A 369 51.73 -45.29 75.65
C ARG A 369 52.77 -45.48 76.74
N GLU A 370 53.54 -44.45 77.07
CA GLU A 370 54.50 -44.49 78.18
C GLU A 370 53.80 -44.74 79.51
N TYR A 371 52.67 -44.08 79.75
CA TYR A 371 51.84 -44.31 80.92
C TYR A 371 51.29 -45.75 80.97
N ASP A 372 50.78 -46.26 79.85
CA ASP A 372 50.31 -47.65 79.75
C ASP A 372 51.44 -48.66 79.96
N GLN A 373 52.64 -48.40 79.43
CA GLN A 373 53.84 -49.22 79.65
C GLN A 373 54.29 -49.17 81.12
N ALA A 374 54.30 -48.00 81.75
CA ALA A 374 54.61 -47.83 83.16
C ALA A 374 53.58 -48.55 84.03
N LYS A 375 52.29 -48.43 83.71
CA LYS A 375 51.19 -49.15 84.36
C LYS A 375 51.34 -50.66 84.20
N MET A 376 51.68 -51.14 83.01
CA MET A 376 51.98 -52.56 82.75
C MET A 376 53.16 -53.03 83.59
N THR A 377 54.24 -52.24 83.68
CA THR A 377 55.43 -52.56 84.48
C THR A 377 55.12 -52.61 85.98
N ILE A 378 54.29 -51.70 86.48
CA ILE A 378 53.81 -51.72 87.86
C ILE A 378 52.93 -52.94 88.09
N ASN A 379 52.01 -53.24 87.18
CA ASN A 379 51.15 -54.43 87.28
C ASN A 379 51.94 -55.73 87.23
N THR A 380 52.97 -55.85 86.39
CA THR A 380 53.84 -57.03 86.36
C THR A 380 54.67 -57.15 87.63
N ARG A 381 55.17 -56.05 88.19
CA ARG A 381 55.80 -56.05 89.53
C ARG A 381 54.83 -56.50 90.62
N ILE A 382 53.60 -55.97 90.63
CA ILE A 382 52.56 -56.39 91.58
C ILE A 382 52.26 -57.90 91.41
N GLN A 383 52.17 -58.39 90.17
CA GLN A 383 51.97 -59.82 89.91
C GLN A 383 53.17 -60.66 90.35
N GLN A 384 54.40 -60.19 90.14
CA GLN A 384 55.62 -60.82 90.65
C GLN A 384 55.59 -60.87 92.18
N ASP A 385 55.30 -59.76 92.85
CA ASP A 385 55.16 -59.70 94.32
C ASP A 385 54.05 -60.63 94.84
N ILE A 386 52.90 -60.70 94.15
CA ILE A 386 51.82 -61.65 94.47
C ILE A 386 52.31 -63.09 94.30
N ASN A 387 53.02 -63.40 93.23
CA ASN A 387 53.53 -64.74 92.97
C ASN A 387 54.63 -65.14 93.94
N ASP A 388 55.50 -64.21 94.32
CA ASP A 388 56.55 -64.43 95.31
C ASP A 388 55.94 -64.60 96.70
N ARG A 389 54.91 -63.83 97.07
CA ARG A 389 54.08 -64.11 98.26
C ARG A 389 53.41 -65.48 98.19
N LYS A 390 52.85 -65.88 97.04
CA LYS A 390 52.28 -67.24 96.88
C LYS A 390 53.34 -68.32 97.06
N LYS A 391 54.56 -68.14 96.54
CA LYS A 391 55.67 -69.08 96.75
C LYS A 391 56.11 -69.15 98.21
N ILE A 392 56.13 -68.01 98.90
CA ILE A 392 56.41 -67.97 100.35
C ILE A 392 55.31 -68.73 101.10
N MET A 393 54.03 -68.44 100.82
CA MET A 393 52.89 -69.15 101.40
C MET A 393 52.89 -70.66 101.07
N GLN A 394 53.37 -71.06 99.90
CA GLN A 394 53.54 -72.48 99.55
C GLN A 394 54.66 -73.12 100.35
N LYS A 395 55.82 -72.46 100.48
CA LYS A 395 56.91 -72.92 101.35
C LYS A 395 56.47 -73.01 102.81
N GLU A 396 55.64 -72.08 103.28
CA GLU A 396 55.07 -72.08 104.63
C GLU A 396 54.07 -73.22 104.82
N ASN A 397 53.18 -73.48 103.85
CA ASN A 397 52.32 -74.68 103.83
C ASN A 397 53.12 -75.99 103.76
N ASP A 398 54.23 -76.04 103.01
CA ASP A 398 55.10 -77.21 102.93
C ASP A 398 55.90 -77.41 104.24
N LEU A 399 56.22 -76.33 104.94
CA LEU A 399 56.76 -76.35 106.31
C LEU A 399 55.70 -76.83 107.33
N GLU A 400 54.43 -76.44 107.17
CA GLU A 400 53.33 -76.96 108.00
C GLU A 400 53.05 -78.45 107.73
N ARG A 401 53.13 -78.89 106.47
CA ARG A 401 53.03 -80.31 106.07
C ARG A 401 54.19 -81.17 106.59
N THR A 402 55.39 -80.61 106.70
CA THR A 402 56.55 -81.31 107.29
C THR A 402 56.55 -81.31 108.82
N SER A 403 55.87 -80.35 109.46
CA SER A 403 55.64 -80.34 110.91
C SER A 403 54.53 -81.31 111.38
N GLN A 404 53.52 -81.57 110.54
CA GLN A 404 52.41 -82.49 110.87
C GLN A 404 52.59 -83.94 110.32
N GLY A 405 53.59 -84.20 109.47
CA GLY A 405 53.82 -85.51 108.82
C GLY A 405 54.86 -86.45 109.46
N GLY A 406 55.56 -86.03 110.52
CA GLY A 406 56.63 -86.83 111.14
C GLY A 406 56.20 -87.88 112.17
N SER A 407 54.92 -87.91 112.57
CA SER A 407 54.40 -88.79 113.63
C SER A 407 53.90 -90.17 113.13
N LEU A 408 53.96 -90.44 111.82
CA LEU A 408 53.35 -91.64 111.20
C LEU A 408 54.34 -92.67 110.62
N LEU A 409 55.65 -92.43 110.67
CA LEU A 409 56.66 -93.38 110.16
C LEU A 409 57.18 -94.40 111.19
N PHE A 410 56.81 -94.27 112.46
CA PHE A 410 57.21 -95.21 113.53
C PHE A 410 56.28 -96.42 113.71
N LYS A 411 55.17 -96.50 112.95
CA LYS A 411 54.16 -97.57 113.11
C LYS A 411 54.16 -98.64 112.01
N ASN A 412 54.89 -98.44 110.91
CA ASN A 412 54.89 -99.39 109.78
C ASN A 412 56.08 -100.38 109.76
N GLN A 413 57.15 -100.14 110.52
CA GLN A 413 58.25 -101.11 110.66
C GLN A 413 57.99 -102.15 111.78
N ASP A 414 57.14 -101.82 112.76
CA ASP A 414 56.83 -102.70 113.91
C ASP A 414 55.75 -103.76 113.59
N GLU A 415 55.02 -103.62 112.47
CA GLU A 415 54.05 -104.62 111.99
C GLU A 415 54.65 -105.66 111.04
N GLN A 416 55.76 -105.34 110.33
CA GLN A 416 56.46 -106.32 109.50
C GLN A 416 57.27 -107.31 110.35
N GLN A 417 57.91 -106.86 111.43
CA GLN A 417 58.62 -107.74 112.37
C GLN A 417 57.66 -108.66 113.15
N ARG A 418 56.43 -108.24 113.42
CA ARG A 418 55.39 -109.09 114.06
C ARG A 418 54.73 -110.10 113.13
N ARG A 419 54.93 -110.01 111.80
CA ARG A 419 54.51 -111.04 110.83
C ARG A 419 55.57 -112.12 110.69
N GLU A 420 56.85 -111.74 110.57
CA GLU A 420 57.97 -112.70 110.50
C GLU A 420 58.09 -113.54 111.79
N TYR A 421 57.83 -112.96 112.97
CA TYR A 421 57.78 -113.72 114.22
C TYR A 421 56.57 -114.68 114.33
N ARG A 422 55.44 -114.37 113.68
CA ARG A 422 54.26 -115.26 113.68
C ARG A 422 54.42 -116.42 112.71
N GLU A 423 55.04 -116.19 111.55
CA GLU A 423 55.34 -117.23 110.56
C GLU A 423 56.43 -118.20 111.06
N ASN A 424 57.44 -117.71 111.77
CA ASN A 424 58.46 -118.56 112.40
C ASN A 424 57.90 -119.40 113.57
N LEU A 425 56.93 -118.88 114.34
CA LEU A 425 56.29 -119.61 115.44
C LEU A 425 55.37 -120.72 114.92
N GLN A 426 54.65 -120.50 113.81
CA GLN A 426 53.84 -121.52 113.15
C GLN A 426 54.71 -122.64 112.52
N MET A 427 55.86 -122.31 111.94
CA MET A 427 56.78 -123.33 111.41
C MET A 427 57.35 -124.23 112.52
N LEU A 428 57.71 -123.67 113.68
CA LEU A 428 58.20 -124.42 114.83
C LEU A 428 57.11 -125.29 115.49
N GLU A 429 55.85 -124.86 115.51
CA GLU A 429 54.73 -125.69 115.97
C GLU A 429 54.41 -126.85 115.02
N THR A 430 54.53 -126.64 113.70
CA THR A 430 54.41 -127.74 112.73
C THR A 430 55.55 -128.76 112.85
N GLN A 431 56.81 -128.33 113.04
CA GLN A 431 57.92 -129.26 113.30
C GLN A 431 57.77 -130.00 114.64
N ARG A 432 57.21 -129.36 115.68
CA ARG A 432 56.88 -130.02 116.95
C ARG A 432 55.77 -131.06 116.78
N GLN A 433 54.74 -130.78 115.98
CA GLN A 433 53.65 -131.72 115.69
C GLN A 433 54.10 -132.92 114.82
N TYR A 434 55.10 -132.77 113.95
CA TYR A 434 55.71 -133.90 113.23
C TYR A 434 56.57 -134.79 114.15
N LEU A 435 57.37 -134.20 115.05
CA LEU A 435 58.22 -134.95 116.00
C LEU A 435 57.43 -135.62 117.14
N THR A 436 56.24 -135.10 117.50
CA THR A 436 55.35 -135.73 118.50
C THR A 436 54.54 -136.88 117.88
N ARG A 437 54.31 -136.88 116.56
CA ARG A 437 53.63 -137.96 115.83
C ARG A 437 54.54 -139.15 115.52
N ASP A 438 55.85 -138.91 115.37
CA ASP A 438 56.85 -139.98 115.21
C ASP A 438 57.26 -140.68 116.53
N LEU A 439 56.91 -140.10 117.70
CA LEU A 439 57.10 -140.73 119.02
C LEU A 439 55.90 -141.59 119.49
N GLU A 440 54.78 -141.62 118.75
CA GLU A 440 53.60 -142.44 119.07
C GLU A 440 53.42 -143.70 118.20
N ILE A 441 54.31 -143.98 117.22
CA ILE A 441 54.23 -145.19 116.35
C ILE A 441 55.45 -146.14 116.49
N LYS A 442 56.25 -146.01 117.56
CA LYS A 442 57.20 -147.06 118.01
C LYS A 442 57.06 -147.42 119.49
N LYS A 443 55.80 -147.52 119.93
CA LYS A 443 55.34 -148.51 120.90
C LYS A 443 54.27 -149.38 120.23
N TYR A 444 54.71 -150.23 119.31
CA TYR A 444 54.38 -151.66 119.19
C TYR A 444 55.41 -152.31 118.27
#